data_AF-A0A961CS04-F1
#
_entry.id   AF-A0A961CS04-F1
#
_cell.length_a   1.000
_cell.length_b   1.000
_cell.length_c   1.000
_cell.angle_alpha   90.00
_cell.angle_beta   90.00
_cell.angle_gamma   90.00
#
_symmetry.space_group_name_H-M   'P 1'
#
loop_
_entity.id
_entity.type
_entity.pdbx_description
1 polymer ?
#
loop_
_entity_poly.entity_id
_entity_poly.type
_entity_poly.pdbx_seq_one_letter_code
_entity_poly.pdbx_strand_id
1 'polypeptide(L)'
;MQFEAPEGDEYVITGVERVSQTWVVHYQSRRHLESGEIRHARAGNGPIRVTGDYTTTVADTALPTEHFVAEFESRGGETLDGHP
;
A
#
# COMPACT_ATOMS: atom_id res chain seq x y z
N MET A 1 -9.82 6.12 7.21
CA MET A 1 -10.51 5.12 6.36
C MET A 1 -10.12 3.75 6.91
N GLN A 2 -11.09 2.93 7.33
CA GLN A 2 -10.84 1.59 7.86
C GLN A 2 -10.96 0.59 6.71
N PHE A 3 -9.95 -0.25 6.52
CA PHE A 3 -9.91 -1.23 5.43
C PHE A 3 -10.54 -2.53 5.92
N GLU A 4 -11.84 -2.70 5.70
CA GLU A 4 -12.50 -3.96 5.98
C GLU A 4 -12.42 -4.89 4.77
N ALA A 5 -12.05 -6.13 5.03
CA ALA A 5 -12.14 -7.19 4.04
C ALA A 5 -13.62 -7.52 3.74
N PRO A 6 -13.95 -8.08 2.56
CA PRO A 6 -15.26 -8.68 2.35
C PRO A 6 -15.59 -9.63 3.51
N GLU A 7 -16.86 -9.68 3.90
CA GLU A 7 -17.30 -10.40 5.10
C GLU A 7 -16.74 -11.85 5.14
N GLY A 8 -15.94 -12.12 6.17
CA GLY A 8 -15.31 -13.43 6.41
C GLY A 8 -14.01 -13.71 5.63
N ASP A 9 -13.46 -12.73 4.91
CA ASP A 9 -12.14 -12.81 4.29
C ASP A 9 -11.09 -12.05 5.13
N GLU A 10 -9.81 -12.41 5.01
CA GLU A 10 -8.71 -11.76 5.73
C GLU A 10 -7.68 -11.23 4.72
N TYR A 11 -7.16 -10.02 4.96
CA TYR A 11 -6.05 -9.52 4.16
C TYR A 11 -4.70 -9.96 4.73
N VAL A 12 -3.87 -10.51 3.85
CA VAL A 12 -2.52 -10.95 4.17
C VAL A 12 -1.53 -10.02 3.47
N ILE A 13 -0.53 -9.56 4.21
CA ILE A 13 0.60 -8.83 3.64
C ILE A 13 1.43 -9.81 2.80
N THR A 14 1.56 -9.52 1.52
CA THR A 14 2.29 -10.36 0.56
C THR A 14 3.70 -9.84 0.29
N GLY A 15 3.98 -8.59 0.62
CA GLY A 15 5.28 -7.97 0.45
C GLY A 15 5.35 -6.63 1.16
N VAL A 16 6.55 -6.28 1.63
CA VAL A 16 6.85 -4.98 2.19
C VAL A 16 8.15 -4.50 1.59
N GLU A 17 8.12 -3.33 0.98
CA GLU A 17 9.27 -2.68 0.38
C GLU A 17 9.49 -1.32 1.04
N ARG A 18 10.75 -0.91 1.17
CA ARG A 18 11.09 0.43 1.64
C ARG A 18 11.69 1.21 0.49
N VAL A 19 11.07 2.33 0.15
CA VAL A 19 11.58 3.30 -0.83
C VAL A 19 11.75 4.63 -0.10
N SER A 20 13.00 5.07 0.04
CA SER A 20 13.38 6.22 0.86
C SER A 20 12.82 6.10 2.31
N GLN A 21 11.96 7.04 2.72
CA GLN A 21 11.29 7.06 4.03
C GLN A 21 9.86 6.50 4.01
N THR A 22 9.45 5.91 2.88
CA THR A 22 8.09 5.37 2.69
C THR A 22 8.15 3.84 2.66
N TRP A 23 7.24 3.22 3.38
CA TRP A 23 6.97 1.79 3.27
C TRP A 23 5.85 1.56 2.26
N VAL A 24 6.06 0.62 1.36
CA VAL A 24 5.09 0.13 0.40
C VAL A 24 4.66 -1.25 0.86
N VAL A 25 3.40 -1.38 1.26
CA VAL A 25 2.83 -2.64 1.77
C VAL A 25 1.87 -3.20 0.73
N HIS A 26 2.25 -4.35 0.19
CA HIS A 26 1.42 -5.14 -0.70
C HIS A 26 0.59 -6.12 0.11
N TYR A 27 -0.68 -6.30 -0.28
CA TYR A 27 -1.60 -7.19 0.40
C TYR A 27 -2.55 -7.86 -0.59
N GLN A 28 -3.11 -8.98 -0.18
CA GLN A 28 -4.10 -9.73 -0.94
C GLN A 28 -5.05 -10.48 -0.01
N SER A 29 -6.23 -10.86 -0.52
CA SER A 29 -7.17 -11.77 0.14
C SER A 29 -6.50 -13.12 0.44
N ARG A 30 -6.62 -13.61 1.69
CA ARG A 30 -6.20 -14.97 2.06
C ARG A 30 -6.93 -16.00 1.20
N ARG A 31 -8.24 -15.85 1.02
CA ARG A 31 -9.03 -16.77 0.18
C ARG A 31 -8.52 -16.80 -1.25
N HIS A 32 -8.11 -15.66 -1.82
CA HIS A 32 -7.51 -15.64 -3.15
C HIS A 32 -6.15 -16.37 -3.19
N LEU A 33 -5.29 -16.11 -2.21
CA LEU A 33 -3.98 -16.78 -2.14
C LEU A 33 -4.10 -18.30 -1.98
N GLU A 34 -5.10 -18.77 -1.24
CA GLU A 34 -5.35 -20.20 -1.01
C GLU A 34 -6.06 -20.88 -2.19
N SER A 35 -7.10 -20.25 -2.75
CA SER A 35 -7.96 -20.86 -3.77
C SER A 35 -7.54 -20.57 -5.21
N GLY A 36 -6.79 -19.49 -5.45
CA GLY A 36 -6.50 -18.95 -6.77
C GLY A 36 -7.72 -18.35 -7.49
N GLU A 37 -8.91 -18.34 -6.88
CA GLU A 37 -10.12 -17.89 -7.54
C GLU A 37 -10.17 -16.36 -7.66
N ILE A 38 -10.39 -15.87 -8.88
CA ILE A 38 -10.35 -14.44 -9.18
C ILE A 38 -11.44 -13.63 -8.45
N ARG A 39 -12.59 -14.25 -8.12
CA ARG A 39 -13.67 -13.58 -7.35
C ARG A 39 -13.26 -13.20 -5.93
N HIS A 40 -12.19 -13.80 -5.41
CA HIS A 40 -11.60 -13.44 -4.13
C HIS A 40 -10.45 -12.45 -4.29
N ALA A 41 -9.94 -12.24 -5.51
CA ALA A 41 -8.88 -11.27 -5.74
C ALA A 41 -9.38 -9.86 -5.46
N ARG A 42 -8.59 -9.06 -4.74
CA ARG A 42 -8.85 -7.62 -4.63
C ARG A 42 -8.58 -6.94 -5.97
N ALA A 43 -9.65 -6.41 -6.58
CA ALA A 43 -9.52 -5.41 -7.62
C ALA A 43 -8.93 -4.11 -7.02
N GLY A 44 -7.93 -3.53 -7.69
CA GLY A 44 -7.29 -2.28 -7.22
C GLY A 44 -6.43 -2.47 -5.97
N ASN A 45 -5.61 -3.51 -5.91
CA ASN A 45 -4.64 -3.80 -4.83
C ASN A 45 -3.45 -2.82 -4.81
N GLY A 46 -3.75 -1.53 -4.97
CA GLY A 46 -2.77 -0.48 -4.90
C GLY A 46 -2.08 -0.56 -3.56
N PRO A 47 -0.74 -0.59 -3.54
CA PRO A 47 -0.02 -0.77 -2.30
C PRO A 47 -0.35 0.36 -1.33
N ILE A 48 -0.31 0.01 -0.06
CA ILE A 48 -0.45 0.99 1.01
C ILE A 48 0.91 1.66 1.19
N ARG A 49 0.94 2.98 1.06
CA ARG A 49 2.11 3.80 1.39
C ARG A 49 1.99 4.25 2.83
N VAL A 50 3.03 4.01 3.62
CA VAL A 50 3.15 4.45 5.00
C VAL A 50 4.38 5.34 5.13
N THR A 51 4.17 6.59 5.51
CA THR A 51 5.22 7.60 5.69
C THR A 51 5.86 7.50 7.08
N GLY A 52 6.96 8.22 7.31
CA GLY A 52 7.71 8.16 8.57
C GLY A 52 6.92 8.59 9.82
N ASP A 53 5.89 9.41 9.64
CA ASP A 53 4.93 9.85 10.67
C ASP A 53 3.71 8.90 10.80
N TYR A 54 3.75 7.73 10.14
CA TYR A 54 2.68 6.73 10.08
C TYR A 54 1.42 7.16 9.31
N THR A 55 1.48 8.26 8.57
CA THR A 55 0.40 8.62 7.65
C THR A 55 0.27 7.56 6.54
N THR A 56 -0.97 7.12 6.30
CA THR A 56 -1.27 5.99 5.42
C THR A 56 -2.08 6.45 4.22
N THR A 57 -1.62 6.15 3.01
CA THR A 57 -2.36 6.41 1.77
C THR A 57 -2.42 5.19 0.87
N VAL A 58 -3.54 5.01 0.16
CA VAL A 58 -3.66 3.98 -0.88
C VAL A 58 -3.08 4.57 -2.17
N ALA A 59 -2.09 3.90 -2.76
CA ALA A 59 -1.71 4.23 -4.12
C ALA A 59 -2.81 3.75 -5.08
N ASP A 60 -3.15 4.54 -6.10
CA ASP A 60 -4.01 4.02 -7.17
C ASP A 60 -3.24 2.94 -7.97
N THR A 61 -3.93 2.03 -8.64
CA THR A 61 -3.29 0.96 -9.45
C THR A 61 -3.10 1.32 -10.91
N ALA A 62 -3.48 2.55 -11.31
CA ALA A 62 -3.40 2.98 -12.70
C ALA A 62 -1.95 3.11 -13.22
N LEU A 63 -0.96 3.29 -12.33
CA LEU A 63 0.45 3.49 -12.66
C LEU A 63 1.35 2.63 -11.75
N PRO A 64 2.63 2.38 -12.10
CA PRO A 64 3.56 1.66 -11.24
C PRO A 64 3.76 2.35 -9.87
N THR A 65 4.05 1.58 -8.83
CA THR A 65 4.29 2.09 -7.46
C THR A 65 5.31 3.23 -7.43
N GLU A 66 6.38 3.12 -8.22
CA GLU A 66 7.47 4.09 -8.31
C GLU A 66 6.98 5.46 -8.77
N HIS A 67 5.96 5.51 -9.63
CA HIS A 67 5.34 6.77 -10.05
C HIS A 67 4.73 7.51 -8.86
N PHE A 68 4.01 6.79 -8.00
CA PHE A 68 3.33 7.37 -6.84
C PHE A 68 4.31 7.71 -5.72
N VAL A 69 5.40 6.97 -5.57
CA VAL A 69 6.50 7.33 -4.66
C VAL A 69 7.14 8.63 -5.12
N ALA A 70 7.50 8.75 -6.41
CA ALA A 70 8.08 9.97 -6.96
C ALA A 70 7.13 11.17 -6.85
N GLU A 71 5.82 10.99 -7.09
CA GLU A 71 4.82 12.04 -6.89
C GLU A 71 4.80 12.49 -5.42
N PHE A 72 4.79 11.56 -4.47
CA PHE A 72 4.80 11.86 -3.04
C PHE A 72 6.06 12.63 -2.63
N GLU A 73 7.24 12.16 -3.04
CA GLU A 73 8.51 12.83 -2.78
C GLU A 73 8.54 14.24 -3.40
N SER A 74 8.02 14.40 -4.62
CA SER A 74 7.96 15.71 -5.31
C SER A 74 7.07 16.74 -4.62
N ARG A 75 6.07 16.28 -3.85
CA ARG A 75 5.16 17.14 -3.08
C ARG A 75 5.74 17.54 -1.73
N GLY A 76 7.03 17.32 -1.52
CA GLY A 76 7.72 17.61 -0.27
C GLY A 76 7.37 16.62 0.82
N GLY A 77 7.05 15.37 0.43
CA GLY A 77 6.71 14.27 1.34
C GLY A 77 7.57 14.36 2.58
N GLU A 78 6.95 14.64 3.73
CA GLU A 78 7.62 15.25 4.87
C GLU A 78 8.89 14.48 5.23
N THR A 79 10.03 15.03 4.79
CA THR A 79 11.35 14.58 5.19
C THR A 79 11.55 15.08 6.60
N LEU A 80 11.53 14.17 7.58
CA LEU A 80 12.05 14.40 8.91
C LEU A 80 13.60 14.49 8.87
N ASP A 81 14.13 15.41 8.06
CA ASP A 81 15.52 15.89 8.11
C ASP A 81 15.52 17.41 8.32
N GLY A 82 14.58 17.89 9.14
CA GLY A 82 14.41 19.30 9.50
C GLY A 82 14.39 19.50 11.01
N HIS A 83 15.48 19.12 11.68
CA HIS A 83 15.83 19.76 12.96
C HIS A 83 16.28 21.21 12.69
N PRO A 84 15.81 22.22 13.44
CA PRO A 84 16.74 23.18 14.00
C PRO A 84 17.62 22.53 15.08
#